data_AF-A0A8S3TRE7-F1
#
_entry.id   AF-A0A8S3TRE7-F1
#
_cell.length_a   1.000
_cell.length_b   1.000
_cell.length_c   1.000
_cell.angle_alpha   90.00
_cell.angle_beta   90.00
_cell.angle_gamma   90.00
#
_symmetry.space_group_name_H-M   'P 1'
#
loop_
_entity.id
_entity.type
_entity.pdbx_description
1 polymer ?
#
loop_
_entity_poly.entity_id
_entity_poly.type
_entity_poly.pdbx_seq_one_letter_code
_entity_poly.pdbx_strand_id
1 'polypeptide(L)'
;MFFQIAYDANQDVKTSFYFTYFCNTCTLLICNTCVPKTHKTHDFCLISYAASKLRSSFGYEVPKVENSIRNAKDKIESSLSIHKHFEDQADKAKRNIEEKVVVYVNAFNDTKNRYLDSIEKHKIEQSKQKNQEMLMLQNEKDRQAEVLKKTKT
;
A
#
# COMPACT_ATOMS: atom_id res chain seq x y z
N MET A 1 -26.46 -4.06 34.96
CA MET A 1 -27.04 -5.41 34.96
C MET A 1 -26.38 -6.36 35.98
N PHE A 2 -25.06 -6.30 36.21
CA PHE A 2 -24.37 -7.18 37.17
C PHE A 2 -24.72 -7.00 38.66
N PHE A 3 -25.20 -5.83 39.09
CA PHE A 3 -25.58 -5.61 40.50
C PHE A 3 -26.96 -6.16 40.88
N GLN A 4 -27.85 -6.43 39.92
CA GLN A 4 -29.20 -6.91 40.20
C GLN A 4 -29.20 -8.42 40.55
N ILE A 5 -28.29 -9.19 39.94
CA ILE A 5 -28.21 -10.65 40.12
C ILE A 5 -27.77 -11.03 41.55
N ALA A 6 -27.01 -10.17 42.24
CA ALA A 6 -26.62 -10.42 43.63
C ALA A 6 -27.76 -10.15 44.63
N TYR A 7 -28.78 -9.38 44.25
CA TYR A 7 -29.90 -9.03 45.12
C TYR A 7 -30.95 -10.15 45.16
N ASP A 8 -31.21 -10.81 44.03
CA ASP A 8 -32.32 -11.76 43.90
C ASP A 8 -31.97 -13.18 44.38
N ALA A 9 -30.70 -13.53 44.57
CA ALA A 9 -30.27 -14.85 45.05
C ALA A 9 -30.30 -15.03 46.58
N ASN A 10 -30.74 -14.01 47.34
CA ASN A 10 -30.59 -13.96 48.81
C ASN A 10 -31.90 -14.17 49.61
N GLN A 11 -32.98 -14.63 48.98
CA GLN A 11 -34.28 -14.75 49.66
C GLN A 11 -34.45 -15.98 50.57
N ASP A 12 -33.58 -17.01 50.50
CA ASP A 12 -33.83 -18.29 51.22
C ASP A 12 -32.84 -18.66 52.34
N VAL A 13 -32.04 -17.72 52.87
CA VAL A 13 -31.21 -17.97 54.06
C VAL A 13 -31.43 -16.89 55.11
N LYS A 14 -32.19 -17.22 56.17
CA LYS A 14 -32.40 -16.40 57.38
C LYS A 14 -31.14 -16.29 58.26
N THR A 15 -30.05 -15.81 57.69
CA THR A 15 -28.97 -15.13 58.41
C THR A 15 -28.58 -13.96 57.53
N SER A 16 -29.09 -12.78 57.84
CA SER A 16 -28.83 -11.58 57.06
C SER A 16 -27.39 -11.14 57.27
N PHE A 17 -26.46 -11.73 56.53
CA PHE A 17 -25.09 -11.27 56.44
C PHE A 17 -25.07 -10.03 55.55
N TYR A 18 -25.39 -8.88 56.12
CA TYR A 18 -25.19 -7.60 55.44
C TYR A 18 -23.68 -7.39 55.22
N PHE A 19 -23.27 -7.37 53.95
CA PHE A 19 -21.93 -6.91 53.57
C PHE A 19 -21.84 -5.41 53.83
N THR A 20 -20.85 -4.99 54.61
CA THR A 20 -20.69 -3.59 55.03
C THR A 20 -19.36 -3.00 54.56
N TYR A 21 -18.33 -3.85 54.41
CA TYR A 21 -17.00 -3.42 54.02
C TYR A 21 -16.55 -4.06 52.71
N PHE A 22 -15.60 -3.42 52.05
CA PHE A 22 -14.82 -3.96 50.95
C PHE A 22 -13.39 -4.15 51.44
N CYS A 23 -12.88 -5.38 51.33
CA CYS A 23 -11.49 -5.71 51.64
C CYS A 23 -10.62 -5.38 50.42
N ASN A 24 -9.77 -4.36 50.52
CA ASN A 24 -8.86 -3.96 49.44
C ASN A 24 -7.82 -5.04 49.15
N THR A 25 -7.30 -5.71 50.19
CA THR A 25 -6.29 -6.77 50.05
C THR A 25 -6.82 -7.98 49.27
N CYS A 26 -8.08 -8.36 49.51
CA CYS A 26 -8.68 -9.54 48.89
C CYS A 26 -9.60 -9.20 47.71
N THR A 27 -9.83 -7.92 47.44
CA THR A 27 -10.73 -7.41 46.40
C THR A 27 -12.16 -7.97 46.48
N LEU A 28 -12.71 -8.13 47.70
CA LEU A 28 -14.02 -8.75 47.91
C LEU A 28 -14.85 -8.04 48.99
N LEU A 29 -16.18 -8.19 48.92
CA LEU A 29 -17.11 -7.67 49.92
C LEU A 29 -17.13 -8.56 51.17
N ILE A 30 -17.02 -7.96 52.35
CA ILE A 30 -16.98 -8.67 53.64
C ILE A 30 -18.05 -8.14 54.61
N CYS A 31 -18.54 -9.02 55.48
CA CYS A 31 -19.45 -8.68 56.56
C CYS A 31 -18.69 -8.37 57.85
N ASN A 32 -19.39 -7.79 58.83
CA ASN A 32 -18.84 -7.46 60.16
C ASN A 32 -18.22 -8.68 60.88
N THR A 33 -18.74 -9.89 60.63
CA THR A 33 -18.25 -11.12 61.25
C THR A 33 -16.93 -11.61 60.66
N CYS A 34 -16.71 -11.39 59.35
CA CYS A 34 -15.50 -11.81 58.67
C CYS A 34 -14.29 -10.93 59.02
N VAL A 35 -14.52 -9.63 59.27
CA VAL A 35 -13.46 -8.66 59.62
C VAL A 35 -12.54 -9.19 60.74
N PRO A 36 -13.02 -9.51 61.96
CA PRO A 36 -12.14 -9.94 63.04
C PRO A 36 -11.61 -11.38 62.90
N LYS A 37 -12.29 -12.24 62.12
CA LYS A 37 -11.94 -13.67 62.00
C LYS A 37 -10.89 -13.94 60.94
N THR A 38 -11.09 -13.41 59.74
CA THR A 38 -10.30 -13.77 58.55
C THR A 38 -9.67 -12.57 57.86
N HIS A 39 -10.07 -11.33 58.19
CA HIS A 39 -9.55 -10.10 57.58
C HIS A 39 -8.95 -9.12 58.60
N LYS A 40 -8.56 -9.60 59.79
CA LYS A 40 -8.13 -8.75 60.91
C LYS A 40 -6.95 -7.83 60.56
N THR A 41 -6.06 -8.30 59.71
CA THR A 41 -4.83 -7.61 59.28
C THR A 41 -4.90 -7.12 57.84
N HIS A 42 -6.06 -7.24 57.19
CA HIS A 42 -6.23 -6.75 55.82
C HIS A 42 -6.67 -5.30 55.81
N ASP A 43 -6.34 -4.59 54.73
CA ASP A 43 -6.87 -3.26 54.49
C ASP A 43 -8.32 -3.36 53.99
N PHE A 44 -9.25 -2.70 54.67
CA PHE A 44 -10.66 -2.67 54.30
C PHE A 44 -11.28 -1.31 54.58
N CYS A 45 -12.31 -0.97 53.81
CA CYS A 45 -13.06 0.28 53.95
C CYS A 45 -14.56 0.03 53.76
N LEU A 46 -15.40 1.04 54.02
CA LEU A 46 -16.83 0.94 53.75
C LEU A 46 -17.10 0.77 52.25
N ILE A 47 -18.11 -0.05 51.91
CA ILE A 47 -18.49 -0.30 50.51
C ILE A 47 -18.82 1.01 49.78
N SER A 48 -19.51 1.94 50.45
CA SER A 48 -19.85 3.25 49.87
C SER A 48 -18.61 4.05 49.47
N TYR A 49 -17.56 4.01 50.30
CA TYR A 49 -16.30 4.68 50.01
C TYR A 49 -15.55 4.00 48.87
N ALA A 50 -15.42 2.67 48.89
CA ALA A 50 -14.82 1.90 47.80
C ALA A 50 -15.55 2.15 46.47
N ALA A 51 -16.89 2.12 46.49
CA ALA A 51 -17.73 2.37 45.32
C ALA A 51 -17.56 3.80 44.79
N SER A 52 -17.49 4.81 45.66
CA SER A 52 -17.23 6.19 45.26
C SER A 52 -15.88 6.33 44.57
N LYS A 53 -14.80 5.78 45.19
CA LYS A 53 -13.44 5.82 44.63
C LYS A 53 -13.36 5.10 43.28
N LEU A 54 -13.95 3.91 43.16
CA LEU A 54 -13.99 3.15 41.90
C LEU A 54 -14.78 3.89 40.82
N ARG A 55 -15.93 4.47 41.16
CA ARG A 55 -16.72 5.27 40.20
C ARG A 55 -15.93 6.47 39.70
N SER A 56 -15.24 7.20 40.57
CA SER A 56 -14.38 8.31 40.16
C SER A 56 -13.24 7.85 39.25
N SER A 57 -12.58 6.73 39.61
CA SER A 57 -11.51 6.16 38.78
C SER A 57 -12.01 5.73 37.40
N PHE A 58 -13.14 5.02 37.32
CA PHE A 58 -13.72 4.63 36.03
C PHE A 58 -14.23 5.83 35.23
N GLY A 59 -14.79 6.84 35.91
CA GLY A 59 -15.22 8.08 35.28
C GLY A 59 -14.08 8.85 34.60
N TYR A 60 -12.84 8.63 35.02
CA TYR A 60 -11.65 9.21 34.39
C TYR A 60 -11.01 8.28 33.35
N GLU A 61 -10.81 7.01 33.68
CA GLU A 61 -10.06 6.08 32.82
C GLU A 61 -10.87 5.63 31.60
N VAL A 62 -12.20 5.44 31.71
CA VAL A 62 -13.03 5.01 30.58
C VAL A 62 -13.01 6.04 29.44
N PRO A 63 -13.29 7.34 29.66
CA PRO A 63 -13.22 8.33 28.59
C PRO A 63 -11.82 8.46 27.97
N LYS A 64 -10.77 8.26 28.77
CA LYS A 64 -9.39 8.29 28.28
C LYS A 64 -9.10 7.14 27.31
N VAL A 65 -9.57 5.94 27.63
CA VAL A 65 -9.48 4.78 26.73
C VAL A 65 -10.33 4.99 25.48
N GLU A 66 -11.56 5.49 25.61
CA GLU A 66 -12.43 5.80 24.47
C GLU A 66 -11.80 6.82 23.51
N ASN A 67 -11.20 7.89 24.06
CA ASN A 67 -10.47 8.88 23.27
C ASN A 67 -9.25 8.26 22.56
N SER A 68 -8.52 7.37 23.24
CA SER A 68 -7.37 6.67 22.65
C SER A 68 -7.80 5.75 21.49
N ILE A 69 -8.93 5.05 21.65
CA ILE A 69 -9.52 4.21 20.59
C ILE A 69 -9.93 5.07 19.40
N ARG A 70 -10.60 6.20 19.62
CA ARG A 70 -10.98 7.14 18.55
C ARG A 70 -9.75 7.64 17.79
N ASN A 71 -8.74 8.13 18.50
CA ASN A 71 -7.50 8.61 17.88
C ASN A 71 -6.79 7.51 17.07
N ALA A 72 -6.83 6.25 17.54
CA ALA A 72 -6.28 5.13 16.80
C ALA A 72 -7.06 4.86 15.51
N LYS A 73 -8.40 4.92 15.55
CA LYS A 73 -9.25 4.78 14.35
C LYS A 73 -8.95 5.88 13.32
N ASP A 74 -8.87 7.13 13.76
CA ASP A 74 -8.59 8.27 12.87
C ASP A 74 -7.22 8.12 12.18
N LYS A 75 -6.21 7.65 12.93
CA LYS A 75 -4.87 7.36 12.38
C LYS A 75 -4.89 6.21 11.37
N ILE A 76 -5.66 5.16 11.62
CA ILE A 76 -5.81 4.03 10.70
C ILE A 76 -6.47 4.51 9.41
N GLU A 77 -7.55 5.30 9.50
CA GLU A 77 -8.25 5.83 8.33
C GLU A 77 -7.35 6.75 7.50
N SER A 78 -6.63 7.66 8.14
CA SER A 78 -5.64 8.51 7.48
C SER A 78 -4.55 7.69 6.79
N SER A 79 -4.05 6.64 7.44
CA SER A 79 -3.02 5.76 6.87
C SER A 79 -3.53 5.01 5.65
N LEU A 80 -4.77 4.52 5.68
CA LEU A 80 -5.41 3.85 4.54
C LEU A 80 -5.59 4.81 3.35
N SER A 81 -5.98 6.05 3.61
CA SER A 81 -6.10 7.08 2.57
C SER A 81 -4.74 7.39 1.91
N ILE A 82 -3.69 7.55 2.72
CA ILE A 82 -2.32 7.76 2.23
C ILE A 82 -1.85 6.56 1.41
N HIS A 83 -2.09 5.34 1.90
CA HIS A 83 -1.70 4.11 1.20
C HIS A 83 -2.33 4.04 -0.21
N LYS A 84 -3.65 4.26 -0.29
CA LYS A 84 -4.37 4.29 -1.58
C LYS A 84 -3.81 5.36 -2.52
N HIS A 85 -3.49 6.54 -2.00
CA HIS A 85 -2.88 7.60 -2.80
C HIS A 85 -1.52 7.20 -3.38
N PHE A 86 -0.69 6.50 -2.61
CA PHE A 86 0.59 5.97 -3.11
C PHE A 86 0.40 4.87 -4.15
N GLU A 87 -0.58 3.97 -3.99
CA GLU A 87 -0.93 2.98 -5.00
C GLU A 87 -1.35 3.64 -6.33
N ASP A 88 -2.24 4.63 -6.26
CA ASP A 88 -2.68 5.38 -7.45
C ASP A 88 -1.51 6.08 -8.15
N GLN A 89 -0.58 6.67 -7.37
CA GLN A 89 0.62 7.30 -7.93
C GLN A 89 1.56 6.28 -8.57
N ALA A 90 1.77 5.13 -7.94
CA ALA A 90 2.62 4.06 -8.48
C ALA A 90 2.06 3.53 -9.80
N ASP A 91 0.75 3.29 -9.87
CA ASP A 91 0.07 2.85 -11.09
C ASP A 91 0.13 3.91 -12.20
N LYS A 92 0.02 5.19 -11.85
CA LYS A 92 0.19 6.29 -12.81
C LYS A 92 1.63 6.36 -13.32
N ALA A 93 2.61 6.22 -12.43
CA ALA A 93 4.03 6.23 -12.81
C ALA A 93 4.35 5.05 -13.73
N LYS A 94 3.85 3.84 -13.42
CA LYS A 94 3.99 2.66 -14.26
C LYS A 94 3.43 2.88 -15.67
N ARG A 95 2.19 3.35 -15.77
CA ARG A 95 1.56 3.67 -17.07
C ARG A 95 2.36 4.70 -17.87
N ASN A 96 2.82 5.76 -17.22
CA ASN A 96 3.65 6.78 -17.88
C ASN A 96 4.98 6.21 -18.42
N ILE A 97 5.60 5.27 -17.69
CA ILE A 97 6.81 4.60 -18.15
C ILE A 97 6.50 3.73 -19.37
N GLU A 98 5.44 2.91 -19.30
CA GLU A 98 5.01 2.05 -20.40
C GLU A 98 4.71 2.86 -21.68
N GLU A 99 3.97 3.96 -21.57
CA GLU A 99 3.69 4.86 -22.69
C GLU A 99 4.97 5.47 -23.28
N LYS A 100 5.89 5.94 -22.44
CA LYS A 100 7.17 6.50 -22.91
C LYS A 100 8.03 5.45 -23.62
N VAL A 101 8.07 4.22 -23.10
CA VAL A 101 8.80 3.12 -23.74
C VAL A 101 8.23 2.84 -25.13
N VAL A 102 6.90 2.81 -25.29
CA VAL A 102 6.27 2.64 -26.60
C VAL A 102 6.67 3.77 -27.56
N VAL A 103 6.63 5.02 -27.11
CA VAL A 103 7.05 6.18 -27.93
C VAL A 103 8.51 6.04 -28.37
N TYR A 104 9.42 5.68 -27.45
CA TYR A 104 10.83 5.50 -27.80
C TYR A 104 11.07 4.35 -28.76
N VAL A 105 10.41 3.21 -28.56
CA VAL A 105 10.51 2.05 -29.46
C VAL A 105 10.02 2.39 -30.86
N ASN A 106 8.91 3.13 -30.98
CA ASN A 106 8.39 3.57 -32.27
C ASN A 106 9.36 4.55 -32.94
N ALA A 107 9.83 5.57 -32.24
CA ALA A 107 10.80 6.53 -32.78
C ALA A 107 12.12 5.86 -33.22
N PHE A 108 12.57 4.85 -32.48
CA PHE A 108 13.74 4.06 -32.83
C PHE A 108 13.49 3.25 -34.10
N ASN A 109 12.35 2.56 -34.20
CA ASN A 109 11.97 1.79 -35.38
C ASN A 109 11.80 2.66 -36.62
N ASP A 110 11.18 3.84 -36.50
CA ASP A 110 11.03 4.80 -37.60
C ASP A 110 12.39 5.28 -38.10
N THR A 111 13.32 5.52 -37.17
CA THR A 111 14.70 5.92 -37.51
C THR A 111 15.46 4.78 -38.20
N LYS A 112 15.35 3.56 -37.67
CA LYS A 112 15.92 2.36 -38.29
C LYS A 112 15.41 2.17 -39.72
N ASN A 113 14.09 2.27 -39.93
CA ASN A 113 13.48 2.09 -41.25
C ASN A 113 13.95 3.16 -42.24
N ARG A 114 14.03 4.43 -41.82
CA ARG A 114 14.60 5.51 -42.65
C ARG A 114 16.04 5.23 -43.09
N TYR A 115 16.86 4.66 -42.21
CA TYR A 115 18.23 4.27 -42.56
C TYR A 115 18.24 3.10 -43.55
N LEU A 116 17.37 2.09 -43.37
CA LEU A 116 17.24 0.97 -44.30
C LEU A 116 16.83 1.45 -45.69
N ASP A 117 15.83 2.32 -45.79
CA ASP A 117 15.36 2.92 -47.04
C ASP A 117 16.49 3.71 -47.74
N SER A 118 17.27 4.46 -46.95
CA SER A 118 18.42 5.22 -47.48
C SER A 118 19.51 4.31 -48.05
N ILE A 119 19.82 3.20 -47.37
CA ILE A 119 20.78 2.19 -47.84
C ILE A 119 20.27 1.55 -49.13
N GLU A 120 18.99 1.18 -49.19
CA GLU A 120 18.40 0.57 -50.38
C GLU A 120 18.43 1.54 -51.57
N LYS A 121 18.04 2.80 -51.36
CA LYS A 121 18.11 3.84 -52.38
C LYS A 121 19.54 4.04 -52.91
N HIS A 122 20.53 4.06 -52.03
CA HIS A 122 21.94 4.18 -52.43
C HIS A 122 22.41 2.97 -53.25
N LYS A 123 21.99 1.75 -52.89
CA LYS A 123 22.31 0.55 -53.67
C LYS A 123 21.70 0.59 -55.07
N ILE A 124 20.45 1.02 -55.18
CA ILE A 124 19.76 1.17 -56.48
C ILE A 124 20.50 2.19 -57.34
N GLU A 125 20.83 3.36 -56.79
CA GLU A 125 21.52 4.41 -57.53
C GLU A 125 22.92 3.98 -58.00
N GLN A 126 23.68 3.31 -57.13
CA GLN A 126 24.98 2.76 -57.50
C GLN A 126 24.87 1.71 -58.62
N SER A 127 23.83 0.88 -58.61
CA SER A 127 23.58 -0.10 -59.69
C SER A 127 23.27 0.60 -61.02
N LYS A 128 22.44 1.66 -61.00
CA LYS A 128 22.16 2.47 -62.19
C LYS A 128 23.41 3.11 -62.76
N GLN A 129 24.24 3.71 -61.92
CA GLN A 129 25.52 4.31 -62.34
C GLN A 129 26.43 3.28 -63.01
N LYS A 130 26.61 2.10 -62.38
CA LYS A 130 27.40 1.01 -62.98
C LYS A 130 26.84 0.53 -64.32
N ASN A 131 25.53 0.41 -64.44
CA ASN A 131 24.89 0.02 -65.71
C ASN A 131 25.11 1.07 -66.80
N GLN A 132 25.06 2.35 -66.44
CA GLN A 132 25.31 3.45 -67.37
C GLN A 132 26.78 3.49 -67.81
N GLU A 133 27.72 3.29 -66.89
CA GLU A 133 29.16 3.15 -67.21
C GLU A 133 29.41 1.96 -68.15
N MET A 134 28.80 0.81 -67.87
CA MET A 134 28.89 -0.38 -68.72
C MET A 134 28.35 -0.13 -70.14
N LEU A 135 27.23 0.59 -70.27
CA LEU A 135 26.65 0.95 -71.56
C LEU A 135 27.58 1.89 -72.35
N MET A 136 28.18 2.88 -71.68
CA MET A 136 29.14 3.80 -72.32
C MET A 136 30.39 3.06 -72.80
N LEU A 137 30.92 2.14 -72.00
CA LEU A 137 32.05 1.29 -72.39
C LEU A 137 31.70 0.37 -73.56
N GLN A 138 30.48 -0.17 -73.60
CA GLN A 138 30.01 -1.00 -74.71
C GLN A 138 29.93 -0.19 -76.01
N ASN A 139 29.30 0.99 -75.95
CA ASN A 139 29.21 1.90 -77.11
C ASN A 139 30.59 2.30 -77.65
N GLU A 140 31.57 2.56 -76.77
CA GLU A 140 32.93 2.89 -77.19
C GLU A 140 33.64 1.70 -77.84
N LYS A 141 33.47 0.48 -77.31
CA LYS A 141 33.98 -0.74 -77.94
C LYS A 141 33.39 -0.95 -79.34
N ASP A 142 32.09 -0.75 -79.49
CA ASP A 142 31.41 -0.90 -80.77
C ASP A 142 31.91 0.15 -81.78
N ARG A 143 32.11 1.40 -81.34
CA ARG A 143 32.72 2.47 -82.15
C ARG A 143 34.14 2.12 -82.60
N GLN A 144 34.98 1.62 -81.70
CA GLN A 144 36.35 1.20 -82.04
C GLN A 144 36.35 0.03 -83.04
N ALA A 145 35.43 -0.92 -82.90
CA ALA A 145 35.27 -2.03 -83.83
C ALA A 145 34.85 -1.56 -85.24
N GLU A 146 33.96 -0.56 -85.34
CA GLU A 146 33.59 0.05 -86.63
C GLU A 146 34.77 0.76 -87.31
N VAL A 147 35.55 1.54 -86.55
CA VAL A 147 36.73 2.23 -87.09
C VAL A 147 37.74 1.22 -87.65
N LEU A 148 38.02 0.15 -86.90
CA LEU A 148 38.91 -0.94 -87.32
C LEU A 148 38.43 -1.62 -88.61
N LYS A 149 37.11 -1.84 -88.76
CA LYS A 149 36.53 -2.39 -89.99
C LYS A 149 36.77 -1.47 -91.18
N LYS A 150 36.57 -0.15 -91.02
CA LYS A 150 36.77 0.82 -92.10
C LYS A 150 38.23 0.94 -92.55
N THR A 151 39.19 0.85 -91.64
CA THR A 151 40.64 0.91 -91.96
C THR A 151 41.24 -0.34 -92.61
N LYS A 152 40.50 -1.46 -92.68
CA LYS A 152 40.95 -2.71 -93.32
C LYS A 152 40.43 -2.89 -94.75
N THR A 153 39.74 -1.88 -95.29
CA THR A 153 39.22 -1.78 -96.66
C THR A 153 40.00 -0.72 -97.41
#